data_AF-A0A9D4KBY7-F1
#
_entry.id   AF-A0A9D4KBY7-F1
#
_cell.length_a   1.000
_cell.length_b   1.000
_cell.length_c   1.000
_cell.angle_alpha   90.00
_cell.angle_beta   90.00
_cell.angle_gamma   90.00
#
_symmetry.space_group_name_H-M   'P 1'
#
loop_
_entity.id
_entity.type
_entity.pdbx_description
1 polymer ?
#
loop_
_entity_poly.entity_id
_entity_poly.type
_entity_poly.pdbx_seq_one_letter_code
_entity_poly.pdbx_strand_id
1 'polypeptide(L)'
;MPLDVPIDKELVETISSAVKQSVTANMEPILKVIIDSIVDGVVSSLRTRITLVEATNEILRKENKLLNDRISELEKDRIEAEQVSRRKSLRISGIPEPALEGGESTDEIVLNLHVCKEQTFPLMKLTNLTDPESREVLCPAKYL
;
A
#
# COMPACT_ATOMS: atom_id res chain seq x y z
N MET A 1 77.01 15.93 -38.58
CA MET A 1 75.84 16.69 -39.08
C MET A 1 74.69 15.72 -39.21
N PRO A 2 73.53 15.97 -38.58
CA PRO A 2 72.35 15.18 -38.88
C PRO A 2 71.87 15.57 -40.28
N LEU A 3 71.60 14.56 -41.11
CA LEU A 3 70.94 14.76 -42.40
C LEU A 3 69.45 14.94 -42.10
N ASP A 4 68.98 16.19 -42.10
CA ASP A 4 67.54 16.47 -42.19
C ASP A 4 67.09 16.07 -43.59
N VAL A 5 66.62 14.84 -43.72
CA VAL A 5 65.94 14.37 -44.93
C VAL A 5 64.55 15.01 -44.92
N PRO A 6 64.20 15.82 -45.92
CA PRO A 6 62.87 16.41 -45.99
C PRO A 6 61.84 15.28 -46.14
N ILE A 7 61.00 15.11 -45.13
CA ILE A 7 59.88 14.17 -45.18
C ILE A 7 58.88 14.72 -46.19
N ASP A 8 58.61 13.95 -47.24
CA ASP A 8 57.62 14.27 -48.25
C ASP A 8 56.21 14.24 -47.62
N LYS A 9 55.59 15.41 -47.52
CA LYS A 9 54.24 15.58 -46.96
C LYS A 9 53.18 14.85 -47.78
N GLU A 10 53.35 14.76 -49.09
CA GLU A 10 52.39 14.12 -50.00
C GLU A 10 52.40 12.59 -49.78
N LEU A 11 53.59 12.02 -49.56
CA LEU A 11 53.74 10.62 -49.20
C LEU A 11 53.09 10.31 -47.83
N VAL A 12 53.28 11.19 -46.84
CA VAL A 12 52.66 11.03 -45.51
C VAL A 12 51.14 11.10 -45.57
N GLU A 13 50.58 12.02 -46.36
CA GLU A 13 49.13 12.11 -46.56
C GLU A 13 48.56 10.89 -47.28
N THR A 14 49.28 10.37 -48.28
CA THR A 14 48.88 9.17 -49.03
C THR A 14 48.87 7.93 -48.13
N ILE A 15 49.91 7.75 -47.31
CA ILE A 15 49.99 6.66 -46.32
C ILE A 15 48.87 6.81 -45.28
N SER A 16 48.64 8.03 -44.77
CA SER A 16 47.56 8.31 -43.81
C SER A 16 46.18 7.97 -44.37
N SER A 17 45.92 8.34 -45.62
CA SER A 17 44.67 8.01 -46.32
C SER A 17 44.50 6.50 -46.51
N ALA A 18 45.55 5.80 -46.97
CA ALA A 18 45.53 4.36 -47.16
C ALA A 18 45.33 3.59 -45.83
N VAL A 19 45.95 4.06 -44.75
CA VAL A 19 45.74 3.47 -43.41
C VAL A 19 44.32 3.69 -42.93
N LYS A 20 43.77 4.91 -43.06
CA LYS A 20 42.37 5.19 -42.72
C LYS A 20 41.42 4.29 -43.51
N GLN A 21 41.62 4.20 -44.82
CA GLN A 21 40.80 3.38 -45.69
C GLN A 21 40.89 1.88 -45.34
N SER A 22 42.08 1.38 -44.99
CA SER A 22 42.27 0.00 -44.55
C SER A 22 41.59 -0.28 -43.20
N VAL A 23 41.69 0.64 -42.24
CA VAL A 23 41.01 0.51 -40.94
C VAL A 23 39.49 0.52 -41.13
N THR A 24 38.96 1.45 -41.93
CA THR A 24 37.52 1.50 -42.22
C THR A 24 37.06 0.25 -42.97
N ALA A 25 37.76 -0.17 -44.02
CA ALA A 25 37.34 -1.31 -44.84
C ALA A 25 37.39 -2.65 -44.10
N ASN A 26 38.37 -2.84 -43.19
CA ASN A 26 38.59 -4.14 -42.55
C ASN A 26 38.06 -4.21 -41.12
N MET A 27 38.13 -3.12 -40.36
CA MET A 27 37.86 -3.12 -38.92
C MET A 27 36.41 -2.76 -38.60
N GLU A 28 35.80 -1.87 -39.38
CA GLU A 28 34.40 -1.49 -39.25
C GLU A 28 33.42 -2.66 -39.43
N PRO A 29 33.54 -3.54 -40.44
CA PRO A 29 32.63 -4.70 -40.56
C PRO A 29 32.79 -5.70 -39.42
N ILE A 30 34.03 -5.90 -38.92
CA ILE A 30 34.29 -6.79 -37.79
C ILE A 30 33.61 -6.25 -36.52
N LEU A 31 33.80 -4.96 -36.24
CA LEU A 31 33.16 -4.29 -35.10
C LEU A 31 31.64 -4.36 -35.19
N LYS A 32 31.08 -4.16 -36.38
CA LYS A 32 29.64 -4.25 -36.60
C LYS A 32 29.10 -5.65 -36.24
N VAL A 33 29.74 -6.71 -36.71
CA VAL A 33 29.32 -8.09 -36.40
C VAL A 33 29.41 -8.37 -34.90
N ILE A 34 30.47 -7.92 -34.23
CA ILE A 34 30.62 -8.08 -32.77
C ILE A 34 29.51 -7.33 -32.03
N ILE A 35 29.26 -6.07 -32.40
CA ILE A 35 28.23 -5.23 -31.77
C ILE A 35 26.85 -5.85 -31.98
N ASP A 36 26.51 -6.26 -33.21
CA ASP A 36 25.22 -6.89 -33.51
C ASP A 36 25.02 -8.16 -32.67
N SER A 37 26.06 -9.00 -32.55
CA SER A 37 26.00 -10.21 -31.71
C SER A 37 25.82 -9.90 -30.21
N ILE A 38 26.48 -8.86 -29.70
CA ILE A 38 26.34 -8.43 -28.30
C ILE A 38 24.92 -7.89 -28.07
N VAL A 39 24.43 -7.04 -28.96
CA VAL A 39 23.09 -6.44 -28.89
C VAL A 39 22.04 -7.54 -28.91
N ASP A 40 22.13 -8.51 -29.81
CA ASP A 40 21.19 -9.64 -29.87
C ASP A 40 21.19 -10.47 -28.59
N GLY A 41 22.38 -10.75 -28.04
CA GLY A 41 22.51 -11.46 -26.76
C GLY A 41 21.88 -10.70 -25.59
N VAL A 42 22.12 -9.39 -25.51
CA VAL A 42 21.54 -8.53 -24.46
C VAL A 42 20.03 -8.43 -24.61
N VAL A 43 19.52 -8.21 -25.84
CA VAL A 43 18.08 -8.11 -26.11
C VAL A 43 17.37 -9.42 -25.76
N SER A 44 17.94 -10.56 -26.12
CA SER A 44 17.37 -11.88 -25.79
C SER A 44 17.32 -12.12 -24.27
N SER A 45 18.41 -11.78 -23.57
CA SER A 45 18.48 -11.89 -22.10
C SER A 45 17.47 -10.98 -21.41
N LEU A 46 17.37 -9.71 -21.85
CA LEU A 46 16.40 -8.76 -21.31
C LEU A 46 14.96 -9.20 -21.57
N ARG A 47 14.65 -9.70 -22.77
CA ARG A 47 13.31 -10.25 -23.07
C ARG A 47 12.94 -11.38 -22.12
N THR A 48 13.84 -12.33 -21.92
CA THR A 48 13.62 -13.46 -21.00
C THR A 48 13.35 -12.97 -19.57
N ARG A 49 14.13 -11.99 -19.10
CA ARG A 49 13.95 -11.41 -17.76
C ARG A 49 12.64 -10.66 -17.64
N ILE A 50 12.24 -9.89 -18.65
CA ILE A 50 10.95 -9.18 -18.68
C ILE A 50 9.80 -10.18 -18.59
N THR A 51 9.80 -11.23 -19.43
CA THR A 51 8.75 -12.25 -19.40
C THR A 51 8.65 -12.95 -18.03
N LEU A 52 9.78 -13.24 -17.39
CA LEU A 52 9.80 -13.82 -16.05
C LEU A 52 9.22 -12.86 -15.01
N VAL A 53 9.59 -11.58 -15.07
CA VAL A 53 9.07 -10.55 -14.16
C VAL A 53 7.57 -10.32 -14.37
N GLU A 54 7.09 -10.35 -15.62
CA GLU A 54 5.67 -10.22 -15.92
C GLU A 54 4.87 -11.41 -15.38
N ALA A 55 5.38 -12.63 -15.55
CA ALA A 55 4.75 -13.84 -15.03
C ALA A 55 4.69 -13.84 -13.49
N THR A 56 5.77 -13.45 -12.81
CA THR A 56 5.78 -13.36 -11.34
C THR A 56 4.85 -12.25 -10.83
N ASN A 57 4.80 -11.10 -11.51
CA ASN A 57 3.86 -10.04 -11.15
C ASN A 57 2.41 -10.51 -11.24
N GLU A 58 2.08 -11.26 -12.29
CA GLU A 58 0.72 -11.79 -12.48
C GLU A 58 0.33 -12.79 -11.39
N ILE A 59 1.26 -13.67 -10.98
CA ILE A 59 1.06 -14.58 -9.85
C ILE A 59 0.82 -13.79 -8.56
N LEU A 60 1.69 -12.81 -8.26
CA LEU A 60 1.58 -12.00 -7.04
C LEU A 60 0.27 -11.23 -6.99
N ARG A 61 -0.21 -10.69 -8.12
CA ARG A 61 -1.50 -10.00 -8.19
C ARG A 61 -2.67 -10.93 -7.86
N LYS A 62 -2.63 -12.18 -8.36
CA LYS A 62 -3.67 -13.17 -8.07
C LYS A 62 -3.67 -13.57 -6.60
N GLU A 63 -2.50 -13.82 -6.03
CA GLU A 63 -2.36 -14.15 -4.60
C GLU A 63 -2.82 -12.99 -3.71
N ASN A 64 -2.43 -11.76 -4.05
CA ASN A 64 -2.82 -10.58 -3.29
C ASN A 64 -4.34 -10.37 -3.32
N LYS A 65 -4.98 -10.59 -4.48
CA LYS A 65 -6.45 -10.57 -4.58
C LYS A 65 -7.08 -11.63 -3.68
N LEU A 66 -6.62 -12.88 -3.74
CA LEU A 66 -7.15 -13.97 -2.93
C LEU A 66 -7.03 -13.68 -1.43
N LEU A 67 -5.88 -13.14 -1.01
CA LEU A 67 -5.64 -12.76 0.39
C LEU A 67 -6.56 -11.62 0.82
N ASN A 68 -6.75 -10.59 -0.01
CA ASN A 68 -7.65 -9.48 0.30
C ASN A 68 -9.11 -9.94 0.38
N ASP A 69 -9.55 -10.82 -0.54
CA ASP A 69 -10.89 -11.39 -0.50
C ASP A 69 -11.09 -12.19 0.80
N ARG A 70 -10.08 -12.96 1.23
CA ARG A 70 -10.12 -13.72 2.49
C ARG A 70 -10.12 -12.83 3.72
N ILE A 71 -9.35 -11.74 3.73
CA ILE A 71 -9.35 -10.76 4.82
C ILE A 71 -10.75 -10.15 4.95
N SER A 72 -11.35 -9.73 3.83
CA SER A 72 -12.69 -9.14 3.83
C SER A 72 -13.77 -10.10 4.35
N GLU A 73 -13.67 -11.39 3.99
CA GLU A 73 -14.55 -12.44 4.52
C GLU A 73 -14.39 -12.58 6.04
N LEU A 74 -13.15 -12.72 6.53
CA LEU A 74 -12.88 -12.86 7.97
C LEU A 74 -13.31 -11.63 8.77
N GLU A 75 -13.19 -10.43 8.21
CA GLU A 75 -13.68 -9.20 8.85
C GLU A 75 -15.21 -9.21 8.99
N LYS A 76 -15.94 -9.65 7.96
CA LYS A 76 -17.39 -9.80 8.03
C LYS A 76 -17.80 -10.83 9.07
N ASP A 77 -17.17 -12.00 9.06
CA ASP A 77 -17.42 -13.06 10.04
C ASP A 77 -17.17 -12.57 11.47
N ARG A 78 -16.08 -11.81 11.68
CA ARG A 78 -15.77 -11.21 12.98
C ARG A 78 -16.87 -10.24 13.43
N ILE A 79 -17.31 -9.34 12.55
CA ILE A 79 -18.37 -8.37 12.88
C ILE A 79 -19.67 -9.08 13.22
N GLU A 80 -20.04 -10.10 12.44
CA GLU A 80 -21.23 -10.90 12.70
C GLU A 80 -21.14 -11.64 14.04
N ALA A 81 -19.99 -12.28 14.32
CA ALA A 81 -19.75 -12.96 15.59
C ALA A 81 -19.84 -11.99 16.79
N GLU A 82 -19.29 -10.78 16.67
CA GLU A 82 -19.40 -9.74 17.70
C GLU A 82 -20.86 -9.30 17.92
N GLN A 83 -21.63 -9.11 16.84
CA GLN A 83 -23.05 -8.75 16.91
C GLN A 83 -23.88 -9.87 17.55
N VAL A 84 -23.65 -11.13 17.17
CA VAL A 84 -24.36 -12.29 17.73
C VAL A 84 -24.04 -12.43 19.23
N SER A 85 -22.76 -12.31 19.60
CA SER A 85 -22.32 -12.38 20.99
C SER A 85 -22.97 -11.28 21.85
N ARG A 86 -23.07 -10.06 21.32
CA ARG A 86 -23.64 -8.90 22.03
C ARG A 86 -25.16 -8.76 21.89
N ARG A 87 -25.85 -9.67 21.19
CA ARG A 87 -27.28 -9.54 20.86
C ARG A 87 -28.20 -9.38 22.08
N LYS A 88 -27.81 -9.92 23.23
CA LYS A 88 -28.54 -9.80 24.50
C LYS A 88 -27.84 -8.91 25.53
N SER A 89 -26.82 -8.17 25.10
CA SER A 89 -26.07 -7.25 25.94
C SER A 89 -26.70 -5.86 25.86
N LEU A 90 -26.88 -5.22 27.02
CA LEU A 90 -27.23 -3.80 27.11
C LEU A 90 -26.01 -3.03 27.61
N ARG A 91 -25.70 -1.89 26.99
CA ARG A 91 -24.70 -0.96 27.49
C ARG A 91 -25.40 0.24 28.10
N ILE A 92 -25.15 0.49 29.37
CA ILE A 92 -25.66 1.66 30.09
C ILE A 92 -24.51 2.63 30.27
N SER A 93 -24.68 3.86 29.79
CA SER A 93 -23.68 4.93 29.87
C SER A 93 -24.17 6.02 30.80
N GLY A 94 -23.25 6.72 31.48
CA GLY A 94 -23.59 7.82 32.39
C GLY A 94 -23.97 7.38 33.81
N ILE A 95 -23.62 6.16 34.23
CA ILE A 95 -23.72 5.75 35.63
C ILE A 95 -22.61 6.47 36.42
N PRO A 96 -22.94 7.25 37.47
CA PRO A 96 -21.93 7.90 38.29
C PRO A 96 -21.04 6.86 38.98
N GLU A 97 -19.72 7.01 38.87
CA GLU A 97 -18.74 6.13 39.54
C GLU A 97 -18.97 5.95 41.06
N PRO A 98 -19.39 6.96 41.83
CA PRO A 98 -19.64 6.79 43.27
C PRO A 98 -20.76 5.80 43.61
N ALA A 99 -21.70 5.56 42.69
CA ALA A 99 -22.76 4.54 42.87
C ALA A 99 -22.17 3.11 42.76
N LEU A 100 -21.04 2.95 42.08
CA LEU A 100 -20.32 1.68 41.96
C LEU A 100 -19.32 1.47 43.11
N GLU A 101 -18.77 2.55 43.66
CA GLU A 101 -17.84 2.51 44.80
C GLU A 101 -18.55 2.29 46.15
N GLY A 102 -19.83 2.63 46.25
CA GLY A 102 -20.66 2.47 47.45
C GLY A 102 -21.05 1.02 47.80
N GLY A 103 -20.66 0.04 46.97
CA GLY A 103 -20.92 -1.38 47.20
C GLY A 103 -22.28 -1.87 46.71
N GLU A 104 -23.06 -1.04 46.02
CA GLU A 104 -24.28 -1.49 45.33
C GLU A 104 -23.91 -2.42 44.18
N SER A 105 -24.60 -3.55 44.07
CA SER A 105 -24.35 -4.47 42.96
C SER A 105 -24.82 -3.87 41.64
N THR A 106 -24.11 -4.15 40.55
CA THR A 106 -24.51 -3.70 39.20
C THR A 106 -25.95 -4.12 38.85
N ASP A 107 -26.39 -5.27 39.35
CA ASP A 107 -27.75 -5.78 39.17
C ASP A 107 -28.79 -4.91 39.90
N GLU A 108 -28.52 -4.46 41.13
CA GLU A 108 -29.40 -3.55 41.88
C GLU A 108 -29.54 -2.18 41.19
N ILE A 109 -28.44 -1.64 40.67
CA ILE A 109 -28.44 -0.37 39.92
C ILE A 109 -29.33 -0.51 38.66
N VAL A 110 -29.21 -1.62 37.93
CA VAL A 110 -30.02 -1.90 36.73
C VAL A 110 -31.50 -2.07 37.08
N LEU A 111 -31.82 -2.77 38.17
CA LEU A 111 -33.19 -2.96 38.64
C LEU A 111 -33.81 -1.63 39.09
N ASN A 112 -33.07 -0.78 39.80
CA ASN A 112 -33.52 0.53 40.24
C ASN A 112 -33.78 1.49 39.05
N LEU A 113 -32.94 1.44 38.00
CA LEU A 113 -33.20 2.15 36.75
C LEU A 113 -34.49 1.68 36.05
N HIS A 114 -34.86 0.40 36.18
CA HIS A 114 -36.09 -0.15 35.62
C HIS A 114 -37.34 0.33 36.37
N VAL A 115 -37.26 0.42 37.70
CA VAL A 115 -38.33 0.90 38.59
C VAL A 115 -38.55 2.41 38.48
N CYS A 116 -37.50 3.18 38.19
CA CYS A 116 -37.58 4.63 37.99
C CYS A 116 -38.39 5.11 36.76
N LYS A 117 -38.94 4.20 35.95
CA LYS A 117 -39.80 4.58 34.80
C LYS A 117 -41.19 5.13 35.18
N GLU A 118 -41.59 5.08 36.45
CA GLU A 118 -42.81 5.76 36.91
C GLU A 118 -42.59 7.21 37.36
N GLN A 119 -41.34 7.69 37.39
CA GLN A 119 -41.05 9.11 37.51
C GLN A 119 -40.47 9.61 36.19
N THR A 120 -41.17 10.54 35.56
CA THR A 120 -40.79 11.22 34.34
C THR A 120 -39.37 11.79 34.42
N PHE A 121 -38.39 11.05 33.91
CA PHE A 121 -37.08 11.58 33.56
C PHE A 121 -37.12 12.08 32.11
N PRO A 122 -36.48 13.22 31.78
CA PRO A 122 -36.40 13.69 30.41
C PRO A 122 -35.59 12.67 29.60
N LEU A 123 -36.21 12.17 28.53
CA LEU A 123 -35.67 11.24 27.53
C LEU A 123 -34.14 11.35 27.35
N MET A 124 -33.39 10.46 28.01
CA MET A 124 -32.01 10.21 27.64
C MET A 124 -32.01 9.49 26.29
N LYS A 125 -31.42 10.13 25.28
CA LYS A 125 -31.32 9.61 23.91
C LYS A 125 -30.58 8.27 23.92
N LEU A 126 -31.31 7.20 23.59
CA LEU A 126 -30.73 5.96 23.07
C LEU A 126 -30.16 6.27 21.67
N THR A 127 -28.89 6.63 21.60
CA THR A 127 -28.21 6.71 20.31
C THR A 127 -27.81 5.30 19.88
N ASN A 128 -28.42 4.83 18.79
CA ASN A 128 -27.82 3.77 18.00
C ASN A 128 -26.50 4.33 17.46
N LEU A 129 -25.39 3.92 18.07
CA LEU A 129 -24.04 4.28 17.67
C LEU A 129 -23.69 3.58 16.36
N THR A 130 -24.25 4.09 15.26
CA THR A 130 -23.84 3.78 13.89
C THR A 130 -23.71 5.02 13.01
N ASP A 131 -23.80 6.24 13.54
CA ASP A 131 -23.77 7.47 12.73
C ASP A 131 -22.81 8.55 13.30
N PRO A 132 -21.75 8.96 12.58
CA PRO A 132 -20.73 9.88 13.07
C PRO A 132 -21.09 11.38 13.00
N GLU A 133 -22.28 11.78 12.55
CA GLU A 133 -22.67 13.21 12.37
C GLU A 133 -23.83 13.71 13.25
N SER A 134 -24.04 13.14 14.45
CA SER A 134 -25.12 13.62 15.31
C SER A 134 -24.76 14.90 16.05
N ARG A 135 -25.13 16.06 15.47
CA ARG A 135 -25.00 17.41 16.04
C ARG A 135 -25.40 17.49 17.52
N GLU A 136 -24.49 18.00 18.32
CA GLU A 136 -24.69 18.33 19.73
C GLU A 136 -25.77 19.40 19.90
N VAL A 137 -26.75 19.12 20.77
CA VAL A 137 -27.64 20.15 21.30
C VAL A 137 -27.48 20.10 22.81
N LEU A 138 -26.62 20.98 23.34
CA LEU A 138 -26.55 21.29 24.76
C LEU A 138 -27.87 21.93 25.18
N CYS A 139 -28.45 21.49 26.30
CA CYS A 139 -29.43 22.27 27.04
C CYS A 139 -28.97 22.40 28.50
N PRO A 140 -29.07 23.60 29.10
CA PRO A 140 -28.39 23.93 30.34
C PRO A 140 -29.16 23.42 31.56
N ALA A 141 -28.41 22.96 32.57
CA ALA A 141 -28.93 22.58 33.87
C ALA A 141 -29.45 23.82 34.63
N LYS A 142 -30.68 23.76 35.14
CA LYS A 142 -31.14 24.63 36.24
C LYS A 142 -31.16 23.80 37.52
N TYR A 143 -30.30 24.19 38.44
CA TYR A 143 -30.23 23.67 39.81
C TYR A 143 -31.43 24.16 40.62
N LEU A 144 -32.07 23.24 41.35
CA LEU A 144 -32.79 23.49 42.60
C LEU A 144 -32.33 22.45 43.61
#